data_AF-A0A1D6ECH9-F1
#
_entry.id   AF-A0A1D6ECH9-F1
#
_cell.length_a   1.000
_cell.length_b   1.000
_cell.length_c   1.000
_cell.angle_alpha   90.00
_cell.angle_beta   90.00
_cell.angle_gamma   90.00
#
_symmetry.space_group_name_H-M   'P 1'
#
loop_
_entity.id
_entity.type
_entity.pdbx_description
1 polymer ?
#
loop_
_entity_poly.entity_id
_entity_poly.type
_entity_poly.pdbx_seq_one_letter_code
_entity_poly.pdbx_strand_id
1 'polypeptide(L)'
;MGLTNLNLAPTYGKIALFALASLVGSDGGGVIAGLAACGIVMSVACSTADLMQDLKSGYLTLSSPRSMFTAQLIGIALGCVIAPLTLWLFWTAFDIGDPDGEYKAPFAIMFREMAILGMEGFSALPLHCLDICYAAFFLALATSLLKDVAPANVSRFIPIPIAMAAPFYVGAYFGVDMFIGTAILYAWQKLNREQADGYAVAVASGLICGDGIWSIPSALLSILGAVPPICMSFEASSAPR
;
A
#
# COMPACT_ATOMS: atom_id res chain seq x y z
N MET A 1 11.09 -1.21 9.19
CA MET A 1 10.30 -0.38 8.26
C MET A 1 8.85 -0.09 8.72
N GLY A 2 8.29 -0.74 9.75
CA GLY A 2 6.83 -0.68 9.99
C GLY A 2 6.24 0.39 10.94
N LEU A 3 7.04 1.21 11.62
CA LEU A 3 6.49 2.20 12.59
C LEU A 3 6.89 3.66 12.33
N THR A 4 8.02 3.88 11.65
CA THR A 4 8.55 5.22 11.34
C THR A 4 8.68 5.48 9.83
N ASN A 5 8.33 4.51 8.98
CA ASN A 5 8.37 4.65 7.51
C ASN A 5 6.97 4.78 6.90
N LEU A 6 6.04 5.42 7.61
CA LEU A 6 4.81 5.86 6.97
C LEU A 6 5.16 7.07 6.13
N ASN A 7 5.38 6.81 4.84
CA ASN A 7 5.48 7.85 3.86
C ASN A 7 4.23 8.74 3.97
N LEU A 8 4.42 10.05 4.12
CA LEU A 8 3.33 11.02 4.15
C LEU A 8 2.73 11.29 2.76
N ALA A 9 3.29 10.71 1.69
CA ALA A 9 2.79 10.83 0.32
C ALA A 9 1.26 10.61 0.18
N PRO A 10 0.64 9.53 0.71
CA PRO A 10 -0.81 9.37 0.65
C PRO A 10 -1.57 10.49 1.38
N THR A 11 -1.01 11.08 2.44
CA THR A 11 -1.63 12.22 3.14
C THR A 11 -1.58 13.47 2.27
N TYR A 12 -0.44 13.78 1.66
CA TYR A 12 -0.31 14.91 0.73
C TYR A 12 -1.18 14.72 -0.52
N GLY A 13 -1.26 13.50 -1.05
CA GLY A 13 -2.14 13.13 -2.16
C GLY A 13 -3.61 13.40 -1.83
N LYS A 14 -4.08 12.99 -0.65
CA LYS A 14 -5.45 13.25 -0.18
C LYS A 14 -5.74 14.75 -0.01
N ILE A 15 -4.78 15.54 0.46
CA ILE A 15 -4.96 17.00 0.57
C ILE A 15 -5.14 17.61 -0.84
N ALA A 16 -4.29 17.24 -1.79
CA ALA A 16 -4.40 17.69 -3.18
C ALA A 16 -5.72 17.24 -3.83
N LEU A 17 -6.15 16.01 -3.54
CA LEU A 17 -7.42 15.45 -3.96
C LEU A 17 -8.59 16.33 -3.48
N PHE A 18 -8.68 16.60 -2.18
CA PHE A 18 -9.75 17.42 -1.63
C PHE A 18 -9.73 18.85 -2.18
N ALA A 19 -8.53 19.45 -2.30
CA ALA A 19 -8.39 20.80 -2.83
C ALA A 19 -8.86 20.91 -4.29
N LEU A 20 -8.43 20.02 -5.19
CA LEU A 20 -8.83 20.12 -6.59
C LEU A 20 -10.21 19.56 -6.89
N ALA A 21 -10.65 18.51 -6.17
CA ALA A 21 -12.02 18.01 -6.30
C ALA A 21 -13.02 19.11 -5.92
N SER A 22 -12.79 19.79 -4.79
CA SER A 22 -13.65 20.90 -4.35
C SER A 22 -13.60 22.12 -5.29
N LEU A 23 -12.43 22.42 -5.87
CA LEU A 23 -12.25 23.58 -6.77
C LEU A 23 -12.97 23.39 -8.12
N VAL A 24 -12.93 22.19 -8.68
CA VAL A 24 -13.54 21.89 -9.99
C VAL A 24 -15.04 21.66 -9.86
N GLY A 25 -15.50 21.11 -8.72
CA GLY A 25 -16.91 20.86 -8.45
C GLY A 25 -17.53 19.76 -9.32
N SER A 26 -18.81 19.46 -9.04
CA SER A 26 -19.52 18.33 -9.66
C SER A 26 -19.71 18.49 -11.18
N ASP A 27 -19.93 19.71 -11.65
CA ASP A 27 -20.25 19.98 -13.06
C ASP A 27 -19.01 19.91 -13.98
N GLY A 28 -17.80 20.00 -13.41
CA GLY A 28 -16.53 20.00 -14.15
C GLY A 28 -15.78 18.67 -14.16
N GLY A 29 -16.38 17.58 -13.64
CA GLY A 29 -15.69 16.29 -13.51
C GLY A 29 -14.63 16.26 -12.40
N GLY A 30 -14.87 16.96 -11.28
CA GLY A 30 -13.88 17.11 -10.21
C GLY A 30 -13.43 15.82 -9.54
N VAL A 31 -14.17 14.71 -9.65
CA VAL A 31 -13.70 13.38 -9.22
C VAL A 31 -12.45 12.96 -10.00
N ILE A 32 -12.49 13.07 -11.34
CA ILE A 32 -11.38 12.68 -12.20
C ILE A 32 -10.20 13.63 -12.01
N ALA A 33 -10.46 14.94 -11.95
CA ALA A 33 -9.43 15.95 -11.73
C ALA A 33 -8.75 15.79 -10.36
N GLY A 34 -9.52 15.54 -9.30
CA GLY A 34 -9.03 15.29 -7.95
C GLY A 34 -8.20 14.01 -7.85
N LEU A 35 -8.66 12.92 -8.47
CA LEU A 35 -7.92 11.65 -8.52
C LEU A 35 -6.62 11.78 -9.32
N ALA A 36 -6.64 12.47 -10.46
CA ALA A 36 -5.44 12.71 -11.27
C ALA A 36 -4.39 13.51 -10.49
N ALA A 37 -4.81 14.59 -9.84
CA ALA A 37 -3.92 15.41 -9.01
C ALA A 37 -3.40 14.65 -7.79
N CYS A 38 -4.25 13.86 -7.13
CA CYS A 38 -3.85 12.96 -6.07
C CYS A 38 -2.73 12.03 -6.52
N GLY A 39 -2.92 11.37 -7.68
CA GLY A 39 -1.95 10.43 -8.23
C GLY A 39 -0.61 11.07 -8.54
N ILE A 40 -0.62 12.28 -9.14
CA ILE A 40 0.61 13.02 -9.46
C ILE A 40 1.35 13.42 -8.17
N VAL A 41 0.65 14.08 -7.24
CA VAL A 41 1.27 14.56 -5.98
C VAL A 41 1.80 13.39 -5.16
N MET A 42 1.03 12.31 -5.04
CA MET A 42 1.44 11.10 -4.33
C MET A 42 2.67 10.47 -4.99
N SER A 43 2.69 10.34 -6.33
CA SER A 43 3.82 9.74 -7.07
C SER A 43 5.11 10.54 -6.91
N VAL A 44 5.02 11.87 -6.98
CA VAL A 44 6.17 12.77 -6.80
C VAL A 44 6.68 12.72 -5.36
N ALA A 45 5.77 12.77 -4.38
CA ALA A 45 6.12 12.70 -2.96
C ALA A 45 6.77 11.35 -2.62
N CYS A 46 6.25 10.25 -3.15
CA CYS A 46 6.82 8.91 -2.97
C CYS A 46 8.21 8.81 -3.57
N SER A 47 8.35 9.13 -4.86
CA SER A 47 9.64 9.08 -5.55
C SER A 47 10.72 9.93 -4.86
N THR A 48 10.34 11.09 -4.33
CA THR A 48 11.26 11.98 -3.60
C THR A 48 11.65 11.39 -2.25
N ALA A 49 10.69 10.82 -1.51
CA ALA A 49 10.97 10.16 -0.24
C ALA A 49 11.91 8.97 -0.45
N ASP A 50 11.62 8.11 -1.42
CA ASP A 50 12.43 6.93 -1.75
C ASP A 50 13.84 7.34 -2.16
N LEU A 51 14.00 8.36 -3.03
CA LEU A 51 15.30 8.93 -3.40
C LEU A 51 16.10 9.42 -2.17
N MET A 52 15.45 10.10 -1.21
CA MET A 52 16.12 10.56 0.00
C MET A 52 16.54 9.40 0.91
N GLN A 53 15.73 8.35 0.98
CA GLN A 53 16.06 7.14 1.74
C GLN A 53 17.22 6.38 1.12
N ASP A 54 17.20 6.27 -0.20
CA ASP A 54 18.27 5.71 -1.01
C ASP A 54 19.57 6.47 -0.76
N LEU A 55 19.61 7.79 -0.95
CA LEU A 55 20.82 8.59 -0.72
C LEU A 55 21.35 8.43 0.72
N LYS A 56 20.45 8.38 1.71
CA LYS A 56 20.84 8.11 3.11
C LYS A 56 21.44 6.73 3.29
N SER A 57 20.83 5.70 2.68
CA SER A 57 21.33 4.33 2.69
C SER A 57 22.70 4.23 2.02
N GLY A 58 22.85 4.85 0.84
CA GLY A 58 24.12 4.93 0.11
C GLY A 58 25.22 5.63 0.89
N TYR A 59 24.88 6.69 1.64
CA TYR A 59 25.82 7.33 2.56
C TYR A 59 26.28 6.39 3.69
N LEU A 60 25.35 5.64 4.29
CA LEU A 60 25.65 4.68 5.36
C LEU A 60 26.48 3.48 4.88
N THR A 61 26.28 3.03 3.63
CA THR A 61 27.05 1.94 3.03
C THR A 61 28.34 2.41 2.36
N LEU A 62 28.70 3.70 2.51
CA LEU A 62 29.86 4.33 1.85
C LEU A 62 29.86 4.15 0.32
N SER A 63 28.68 3.98 -0.26
CA SER A 63 28.50 3.83 -1.70
C SER A 63 28.56 5.18 -2.39
N SER A 64 29.09 5.20 -3.62
CA SER A 64 29.22 6.47 -4.35
C SER A 64 27.83 7.03 -4.75
N PRO A 65 27.52 8.30 -4.43
CA PRO A 65 26.23 8.92 -4.78
C PRO A 65 25.95 8.93 -6.28
N ARG A 66 27.02 9.00 -7.10
CA ARG A 66 26.93 8.96 -8.56
C ARG A 66 26.43 7.61 -9.08
N SER A 67 26.95 6.51 -8.54
CA SER A 67 26.50 5.17 -8.94
C SER A 67 25.05 4.93 -8.54
N MET A 68 24.65 5.44 -7.37
CA MET A 68 23.27 5.31 -6.89
C MET A 68 22.29 6.07 -7.79
N PHE A 69 22.61 7.32 -8.14
CA PHE A 69 21.79 8.12 -9.05
C PHE A 69 21.65 7.47 -10.43
N THR A 70 22.75 6.95 -10.99
CA THR A 70 22.69 6.23 -12.27
C THR A 70 21.82 4.97 -12.19
N ALA A 71 21.93 4.20 -11.11
CA ALA A 71 21.09 3.02 -10.90
C ALA A 71 19.60 3.38 -10.80
N GLN A 72 19.28 4.49 -10.14
CA GLN A 72 17.90 4.96 -10.01
C GLN A 72 17.33 5.46 -11.34
N LEU A 73 18.13 6.18 -12.14
CA LEU A 73 17.72 6.57 -13.50
C LEU A 73 17.43 5.36 -14.39
N ILE A 74 18.28 4.33 -14.34
CA ILE A 74 18.07 3.09 -15.08
C ILE A 74 16.80 2.38 -14.56
N GLY A 75 16.61 2.32 -13.25
CA GLY A 75 15.43 1.75 -12.61
C GLY A 75 14.13 2.47 -13.04
N ILE A 76 14.15 3.80 -13.08
CA ILE A 76 13.02 4.61 -13.56
C ILE A 76 12.76 4.34 -15.04
N ALA A 77 13.79 4.33 -15.89
CA ALA A 77 13.64 4.07 -17.31
C ALA A 77 13.04 2.69 -17.60
N LEU A 78 13.52 1.66 -16.91
CA LEU A 78 12.96 0.31 -16.99
C LEU A 78 11.53 0.25 -16.44
N GLY A 79 11.28 0.90 -15.30
CA GLY A 79 9.96 0.98 -14.67
C GLY A 79 8.91 1.63 -15.57
N CYS A 80 9.26 2.69 -16.28
CA CYS A 80 8.38 3.36 -17.25
C CYS A 80 7.95 2.46 -18.41
N VAL A 81 8.70 1.40 -18.71
CA VAL A 81 8.36 0.43 -19.77
C VAL A 81 7.67 -0.79 -19.17
N ILE A 82 8.25 -1.38 -18.12
CA ILE A 82 7.77 -2.63 -17.53
C ILE A 82 6.42 -2.42 -16.83
N ALA A 83 6.24 -1.34 -16.05
CA ALA A 83 5.02 -1.12 -15.27
C ALA A 83 3.74 -0.97 -16.14
N PRO A 84 3.70 -0.17 -17.23
CA PRO A 84 2.51 -0.13 -18.07
C PRO A 84 2.29 -1.43 -18.85
N LEU A 85 3.36 -2.12 -19.25
CA LEU A 85 3.24 -3.42 -19.93
C LEU A 85 2.65 -4.50 -19.00
N THR A 86 3.11 -4.57 -17.75
CA THR A 86 2.53 -5.49 -16.77
C THR A 86 1.10 -5.09 -16.45
N LEU A 87 0.80 -3.81 -16.24
CA LEU A 87 -0.56 -3.35 -16.01
C LEU A 87 -1.49 -3.74 -17.17
N TRP A 88 -1.04 -3.58 -18.42
CA TRP A 88 -1.80 -3.97 -19.60
C TRP A 88 -2.02 -5.50 -19.68
N LEU A 89 -1.01 -6.30 -19.31
CA LEU A 89 -1.13 -7.75 -19.19
C LEU A 89 -2.17 -8.16 -18.15
N PHE A 90 -2.14 -7.55 -16.95
CA PHE A 90 -3.13 -7.84 -15.91
C PHE A 90 -4.53 -7.39 -16.31
N TRP A 91 -4.65 -6.23 -16.96
CA TRP A 91 -5.93 -5.69 -17.43
C TRP A 91 -6.58 -6.60 -18.50
N THR A 92 -5.77 -7.32 -19.27
CA THR A 92 -6.26 -8.26 -20.28
C THR A 92 -6.47 -9.67 -19.73
N ALA A 93 -5.72 -10.08 -18.71
CA ALA A 93 -5.80 -11.40 -18.09
C ALA A 93 -6.93 -11.53 -17.06
N PHE A 94 -7.19 -10.48 -16.29
CA PHE A 94 -8.06 -10.50 -15.13
C PHE A 94 -9.03 -9.31 -15.13
N ASP A 95 -10.21 -9.52 -14.54
CA ASP A 95 -11.18 -8.44 -14.35
C ASP A 95 -10.81 -7.62 -13.11
N ILE A 96 -9.98 -6.60 -13.32
CA ILE A 96 -9.46 -5.76 -12.22
C ILE A 96 -10.57 -4.84 -11.72
N GLY A 97 -10.93 -4.98 -10.44
CA GLY A 97 -11.91 -4.12 -9.79
C GLY A 97 -13.32 -4.70 -9.67
N ASP A 98 -13.55 -5.92 -10.15
CA ASP A 98 -14.77 -6.67 -9.82
C ASP A 98 -14.84 -6.94 -8.29
N PRO A 99 -15.91 -6.53 -7.59
CA PRO A 99 -16.09 -6.83 -6.16
C PRO A 99 -16.08 -8.32 -5.82
N ASP A 100 -16.45 -9.19 -6.76
CA ASP A 100 -16.52 -10.64 -6.59
C ASP A 100 -15.30 -11.37 -7.19
N GLY A 101 -14.45 -10.66 -7.93
CA GLY A 101 -13.23 -11.18 -8.52
C GLY A 101 -12.05 -11.33 -7.55
N GLU A 102 -11.00 -12.03 -8.01
CA GLU A 102 -9.78 -12.27 -7.24
C GLU A 102 -8.93 -10.99 -7.06
N TYR A 103 -8.92 -10.11 -8.07
CA TYR A 103 -8.16 -8.85 -8.07
C TYR A 103 -9.03 -7.65 -7.71
N LYS A 104 -9.48 -7.61 -6.46
CA LYS A 104 -10.25 -6.48 -5.92
C LYS A 104 -9.39 -5.23 -5.83
N ALA A 105 -9.97 -4.07 -6.14
CA ALA A 105 -9.30 -2.77 -6.07
C ALA A 105 -9.84 -1.91 -4.90
N PRO A 106 -9.69 -2.33 -3.63
CA PRO A 106 -10.31 -1.65 -2.49
C PRO A 106 -9.81 -0.20 -2.34
N PHE A 107 -8.53 0.04 -2.64
CA PHE A 107 -7.97 1.39 -2.61
C PHE A 107 -8.58 2.30 -3.69
N ALA A 108 -8.87 1.79 -4.88
CA ALA A 108 -9.46 2.61 -5.95
C ALA A 108 -10.85 3.12 -5.56
N ILE A 109 -11.68 2.25 -4.96
CA ILE A 109 -13.00 2.61 -4.42
C ILE A 109 -12.85 3.66 -3.33
N MET A 110 -11.95 3.44 -2.37
CA MET A 110 -11.72 4.39 -1.27
C MET A 110 -11.30 5.79 -1.77
N PHE A 111 -10.36 5.88 -2.72
CA PHE A 111 -9.93 7.17 -3.26
C PHE A 111 -11.04 7.85 -4.08
N ARG A 112 -11.87 7.07 -4.79
CA ARG A 112 -13.05 7.61 -5.49
C ARG A 112 -14.06 8.20 -4.51
N GLU A 113 -14.38 7.50 -3.44
CA GLU A 113 -15.30 8.02 -2.41
C GLU A 113 -14.72 9.26 -1.72
N MET A 114 -13.41 9.30 -1.45
CA MET A 114 -12.75 10.52 -0.96
C MET A 114 -12.89 11.68 -1.94
N ALA A 115 -12.81 11.43 -3.24
CA ALA A 115 -12.96 12.48 -4.26
C ALA A 115 -14.39 13.02 -4.31
N ILE A 116 -15.39 12.14 -4.18
CA ILE A 116 -16.81 12.54 -4.08
C ILE A 116 -17.06 13.35 -2.82
N LEU A 117 -16.55 12.89 -1.67
CA LEU A 117 -16.60 13.65 -0.40
C LEU A 117 -15.94 15.02 -0.51
N GLY A 118 -14.87 15.14 -1.31
CA GLY A 118 -14.23 16.42 -1.58
C GLY A 118 -15.09 17.41 -2.37
N MET A 119 -16.06 16.93 -3.13
CA MET A 119 -16.96 17.78 -3.91
C MET A 119 -18.27 18.09 -3.18
N GLU A 120 -18.90 17.07 -2.62
CA GLU A 120 -20.21 17.19 -1.96
C GLU A 120 -20.08 17.63 -0.49
N GLY A 121 -18.85 17.63 0.04
CA GLY A 121 -18.54 18.03 1.41
C GLY A 121 -19.03 17.02 2.45
N PHE A 122 -19.07 17.47 3.71
CA PHE A 122 -19.44 16.59 4.83
C PHE A 122 -20.89 16.07 4.78
N SER A 123 -21.72 16.66 3.92
CA SER A 123 -23.12 16.27 3.70
C SER A 123 -23.28 14.92 3.01
N ALA A 124 -22.24 14.43 2.31
CA ALA A 124 -22.22 13.13 1.65
C ALA A 124 -21.81 11.97 2.58
N LEU A 125 -21.42 12.26 3.83
CA LEU A 125 -21.10 11.20 4.79
C LEU A 125 -22.38 10.55 5.35
N PRO A 126 -22.37 9.22 5.58
CA PRO A 126 -23.49 8.54 6.21
C PRO A 126 -23.76 9.06 7.63
N LEU A 127 -25.02 8.96 8.07
CA LEU A 127 -25.46 9.39 9.40
C LEU A 127 -24.57 8.77 10.50
N HIS A 128 -24.13 9.57 11.47
CA HIS A 128 -23.20 9.20 12.56
C HIS A 128 -21.74 8.87 12.18
N CYS A 129 -21.34 9.02 10.91
CA CYS A 129 -19.95 8.75 10.52
C CYS A 129 -18.95 9.67 11.24
N LEU A 130 -19.27 10.96 11.37
CA LEU A 130 -18.42 11.91 12.08
C LEU A 130 -18.29 11.59 13.58
N ASP A 131 -19.36 11.16 14.23
CA ASP A 131 -19.34 10.77 15.65
C ASP A 131 -18.39 9.58 15.87
N ILE A 132 -18.43 8.58 14.98
CA ILE A 132 -17.54 7.42 15.00
C ILE A 132 -16.10 7.85 14.71
N CYS A 133 -15.87 8.75 13.73
CA CYS A 133 -14.55 9.29 13.43
C CYS A 133 -13.93 10.02 14.63
N TYR A 134 -14.70 10.87 15.32
CA TYR A 134 -14.23 11.55 16.52
C TYR A 134 -13.93 10.55 17.64
N ALA A 135 -14.82 9.60 17.90
CA ALA A 135 -14.59 8.57 18.91
C ALA A 135 -13.32 7.75 18.62
N ALA A 136 -13.13 7.30 17.38
CA ALA A 136 -11.95 6.57 16.94
C ALA A 136 -10.68 7.42 17.02
N PHE A 137 -10.75 8.71 16.67
CA PHE A 137 -9.63 9.65 16.76
C PHE A 137 -9.19 9.83 18.21
N PHE A 138 -10.12 10.10 19.13
CA PHE A 138 -9.79 10.25 20.54
C PHE A 138 -9.28 8.94 21.15
N LEU A 139 -9.82 7.79 20.75
CA LEU A 139 -9.30 6.48 21.16
C LEU A 139 -7.87 6.25 20.65
N ALA A 140 -7.61 6.56 19.37
CA ALA A 140 -6.29 6.44 18.77
C ALA A 140 -5.27 7.39 19.40
N LEU A 141 -5.69 8.62 19.71
CA LEU A 141 -4.88 9.61 20.41
C LEU A 141 -4.58 9.15 21.84
N ALA A 142 -5.58 8.70 22.59
CA ALA A 142 -5.42 8.22 23.95
C ALA A 142 -4.50 6.99 24.01
N THR A 143 -4.68 6.02 23.10
CA THR A 143 -3.82 4.82 23.04
C THR A 143 -2.39 5.15 22.63
N SER A 144 -2.19 6.10 21.71
CA SER A 144 -0.84 6.54 21.31
C SER A 144 -0.14 7.31 22.44
N LEU A 145 -0.84 8.24 23.11
CA LEU A 145 -0.30 8.95 24.27
C LEU A 145 0.01 8.00 25.43
N LEU A 146 -0.88 7.04 25.69
CA LEU A 146 -0.64 6.01 26.71
C LEU A 146 0.59 5.18 26.38
N LYS A 147 0.84 4.90 25.10
CA LYS A 147 2.03 4.19 24.64
C LYS A 147 3.32 4.98 24.86
N ASP A 148 3.29 6.29 24.63
CA ASP A 148 4.46 7.18 24.78
C ASP A 148 4.80 7.47 26.25
N VAL A 149 3.79 7.50 27.13
CA VAL A 149 3.99 7.74 28.57
C VAL A 149 4.29 6.44 29.33
N ALA A 150 3.83 5.28 28.84
CA ALA A 150 4.02 4.01 29.52
C ALA A 150 5.49 3.52 29.45
N PRO A 151 5.99 2.87 30.52
CA PRO A 151 7.31 2.24 30.51
C PRO A 151 7.40 1.15 29.44
N ALA A 152 8.61 0.94 28.90
CA ALA A 152 8.88 0.06 27.76
C ALA A 152 8.32 -1.38 27.90
N ASN A 153 8.19 -1.88 29.13
CA ASN A 153 7.63 -3.21 29.43
C ASN A 153 6.11 -3.29 29.20
N VAL A 154 5.38 -2.18 29.36
CA VAL A 154 3.91 -2.10 29.15
C VAL A 154 3.60 -1.61 27.74
N SER A 155 4.42 -0.69 27.20
CA SER A 155 4.30 -0.16 25.84
C SER A 155 4.30 -1.23 24.74
N ARG A 156 4.93 -2.39 25.00
CA ARG A 156 4.97 -3.55 24.09
C ARG A 156 3.61 -4.21 23.87
N PHE A 157 2.69 -4.11 24.84
CA PHE A 157 1.36 -4.71 24.76
C PHE A 157 0.28 -3.75 24.27
N ILE A 158 0.61 -2.45 24.13
CA ILE A 158 -0.34 -1.45 23.67
C ILE A 158 -0.46 -1.54 22.14
N PRO A 159 -1.65 -1.81 21.61
CA PRO A 159 -1.85 -1.94 20.18
C PRO A 159 -1.62 -0.60 19.49
N ILE A 160 -1.09 -0.66 18.26
CA ILE A 160 -0.86 0.52 17.43
C ILE A 160 -2.10 0.72 16.55
N PRO A 161 -2.84 1.84 16.68
CA PRO A 161 -4.07 2.06 15.94
C PRO A 161 -3.92 1.93 14.42
N ILE A 162 -2.79 2.39 13.87
CA ILE A 162 -2.50 2.31 12.43
C ILE A 162 -2.33 0.85 11.98
N ALA A 163 -1.64 0.03 12.76
CA ALA A 163 -1.45 -1.38 12.46
C ALA A 163 -2.77 -2.17 12.57
N MET A 164 -3.64 -1.79 13.51
CA MET A 164 -4.98 -2.36 13.63
C MET A 164 -5.86 -2.00 12.43
N ALA A 165 -5.72 -0.80 11.87
CA ALA A 165 -6.55 -0.34 10.77
C ALA A 165 -6.23 -1.02 9.43
N ALA A 166 -4.98 -1.40 9.18
CA ALA A 166 -4.55 -1.96 7.88
C ALA A 166 -5.33 -3.22 7.43
N PRO A 167 -5.57 -4.24 8.29
CA PRO A 167 -6.40 -5.39 7.92
C PRO A 167 -7.85 -5.04 7.61
N PHE A 168 -8.42 -4.00 8.23
CA PHE A 168 -9.78 -3.55 7.91
C PHE A 168 -9.88 -2.91 6.52
N TYR A 169 -8.79 -2.32 6.01
CA TYR A 169 -8.76 -1.72 4.68
C TYR A 169 -8.51 -2.73 3.56
N VAL A 170 -7.58 -3.66 3.77
CA VAL A 170 -7.11 -4.57 2.72
C VAL A 170 -7.86 -5.90 2.76
N GLY A 171 -8.16 -6.40 3.95
CA GLY A 171 -8.82 -7.67 4.17
C GLY A 171 -8.21 -8.45 5.33
N ALA A 172 -8.97 -9.41 5.85
CA ALA A 172 -8.55 -10.23 6.99
C ALA A 172 -7.28 -11.04 6.70
N TYR A 173 -7.05 -11.43 5.44
CA TYR A 173 -5.86 -12.19 5.02
C TYR A 173 -4.57 -11.44 5.38
N PHE A 174 -4.53 -10.11 5.18
CA PHE A 174 -3.38 -9.29 5.52
C PHE A 174 -3.04 -9.34 7.02
N GLY A 175 -4.07 -9.42 7.88
CA GLY A 175 -3.89 -9.58 9.32
C GLY A 175 -3.32 -10.95 9.69
N VAL A 176 -3.76 -12.02 9.01
CA VAL A 176 -3.27 -13.38 9.21
C VAL A 176 -1.81 -13.50 8.77
N ASP A 177 -1.47 -12.95 7.61
CA ASP A 177 -0.10 -12.97 7.08
C ASP A 177 0.87 -12.22 8.00
N MET A 178 0.45 -11.06 8.52
CA MET A 178 1.25 -10.29 9.46
C MET A 178 1.45 -11.03 10.80
N PHE A 179 0.43 -11.77 11.27
CA PHE A 179 0.55 -12.62 12.44
C PHE A 179 1.54 -13.77 12.22
N ILE A 180 1.42 -14.49 11.10
CA ILE A 180 2.33 -15.58 10.74
C ILE A 180 3.77 -15.05 10.61
N GLY A 181 3.97 -13.94 9.90
CA GLY A 181 5.28 -13.30 9.77
C GLY A 181 5.88 -12.89 11.12
N THR A 182 5.06 -12.37 12.02
CA THR A 182 5.49 -12.01 13.39
C THR A 182 5.85 -13.25 14.21
N ALA A 183 5.11 -14.35 14.09
CA ALA A 183 5.40 -15.60 14.77
C ALA A 183 6.73 -16.23 14.30
N ILE A 184 6.97 -16.22 12.98
CA ILE A 184 8.25 -16.66 12.38
C ILE A 184 9.39 -15.78 12.90
N LEU A 185 9.23 -14.46 12.88
CA LEU A 185 10.24 -13.54 13.40
C LEU A 185 10.52 -13.75 14.87
N TYR A 186 9.48 -13.99 15.69
CA TYR A 186 9.62 -14.24 17.11
C TYR A 186 10.37 -15.55 17.39
N ALA A 187 10.07 -16.63 16.66
CA ALA A 187 10.80 -17.89 16.75
C ALA A 187 12.27 -17.72 16.34
N TRP A 188 12.52 -16.98 15.27
CA TRP A 188 13.88 -16.70 14.79
C TRP A 188 14.67 -15.84 15.78
N GLN A 189 14.06 -14.81 16.35
CA GLN A 189 14.68 -14.00 17.41
C GLN A 189 15.00 -14.85 18.65
N LYS A 190 14.17 -15.84 19.00
CA LYS A 190 14.45 -16.72 20.14
C LYS A 190 15.65 -17.65 19.89
N LEU A 191 15.91 -18.01 18.64
CA LEU A 191 17.06 -18.84 18.26
C LEU A 191 18.34 -18.02 18.08
N ASN A 192 18.27 -16.93 17.31
CA ASN A 192 19.40 -16.05 16.99
C ASN A 192 18.94 -14.58 16.83
N ARG A 193 19.04 -13.79 17.90
CA ARG A 193 18.62 -12.38 17.92
C ARG A 193 19.39 -11.50 16.92
N GLU A 194 20.71 -11.67 16.87
CA GLU A 194 21.59 -10.82 16.07
C GLU A 194 21.34 -10.98 14.56
N GLN A 195 21.15 -12.21 14.10
CA GLN A 195 20.81 -12.47 12.70
C GLN A 195 19.37 -12.03 12.36
N ALA A 196 18.42 -12.28 13.26
CA ALA A 196 17.03 -11.88 13.01
C ALA A 196 16.91 -10.36 12.86
N ASP A 197 17.54 -9.57 13.73
CA ASP A 197 17.45 -8.11 13.65
C ASP A 197 18.17 -7.54 12.41
N GLY A 198 19.23 -8.21 11.93
CA GLY A 198 19.96 -7.82 10.72
C GLY A 198 19.30 -8.21 9.40
N TYR A 199 18.70 -9.41 9.32
CA TYR A 199 18.22 -9.99 8.06
C TYR A 199 16.69 -10.06 7.92
N ALA A 200 15.91 -9.88 9.00
CA ALA A 200 14.46 -10.02 8.93
C ALA A 200 13.82 -9.11 7.89
N VAL A 201 14.27 -7.86 7.80
CA VAL A 201 13.74 -6.90 6.81
C VAL A 201 14.08 -7.35 5.39
N ALA A 202 15.31 -7.83 5.15
CA ALA A 202 15.74 -8.30 3.84
C ALA A 202 14.94 -9.55 3.39
N VAL A 203 14.72 -10.50 4.29
CA VAL A 203 13.91 -11.70 4.02
C VAL A 203 12.46 -11.32 3.76
N ALA A 204 11.86 -10.46 4.59
CA ALA A 204 10.49 -10.00 4.40
C ALA A 204 10.31 -9.28 3.06
N SER A 205 11.22 -8.37 2.69
CA SER A 205 11.18 -7.72 1.38
C SER A 205 11.36 -8.70 0.23
N GLY A 206 12.20 -9.73 0.40
CA GLY A 206 12.41 -10.78 -0.58
C GLY A 206 11.17 -11.64 -0.80
N LEU A 207 10.44 -11.97 0.26
CA LEU A 207 9.17 -12.71 0.16
C LEU A 207 8.09 -11.89 -0.55
N ILE A 208 7.95 -10.59 -0.21
CA ILE A 208 6.99 -9.68 -0.87
C ILE A 208 7.34 -9.51 -2.35
N CYS A 209 8.61 -9.29 -2.67
CA CYS A 209 9.08 -9.17 -4.05
C CYS A 209 8.89 -10.49 -4.82
N GLY A 210 9.18 -11.62 -4.19
CA GLY A 210 9.00 -12.95 -4.77
C GLY A 210 7.55 -13.25 -5.14
N ASP A 211 6.61 -12.88 -4.26
CA ASP A 211 5.18 -12.99 -4.52
C ASP A 211 4.78 -12.16 -5.76
N GLY A 212 5.22 -10.90 -5.83
CA GLY A 212 4.96 -10.03 -6.98
C GLY A 212 5.60 -10.52 -8.29
N ILE A 213 6.78 -11.13 -8.24
CA ILE A 213 7.41 -11.76 -9.42
C ILE A 213 6.59 -12.95 -9.90
N TRP A 214 6.02 -13.75 -8.99
CA TRP A 214 5.19 -14.91 -9.33
C TRP A 214 3.84 -14.53 -9.95
N SER A 215 3.33 -13.32 -9.67
CA SER A 215 2.12 -12.79 -10.29
C SER A 215 2.24 -12.63 -11.83
N ILE A 216 3.45 -12.39 -12.36
CA ILE A 216 3.65 -12.17 -13.80
C ILE A 216 3.53 -13.48 -14.62
N PRO A 217 4.24 -14.58 -14.28
CA PRO A 217 4.04 -15.87 -14.94
C PRO A 217 2.62 -16.41 -14.79
N SER A 218 1.99 -16.24 -13.63
CA SER A 218 0.60 -16.67 -13.43
C SER A 218 -0.38 -15.91 -14.32
N ALA A 219 -0.23 -14.59 -14.48
CA ALA A 219 -1.01 -13.81 -15.45
C ALA A 219 -0.83 -14.33 -16.88
N LEU A 220 0.41 -14.62 -17.28
CA LEU A 220 0.72 -15.15 -18.61
C LEU A 220 0.12 -16.55 -18.83
N LEU A 221 0.20 -17.42 -17.82
CA LEU A 221 -0.39 -18.78 -17.86
C LEU A 221 -1.92 -18.74 -17.90
N SER A 222 -2.54 -17.78 -17.21
CA SER A 222 -3.99 -17.53 -17.26
C SER A 222 -4.43 -17.14 -18.67
N ILE A 223 -3.72 -16.21 -19.33
CA ILE A 223 -4.00 -15.82 -20.74
C ILE A 223 -3.81 -16.99 -21.70
N LEU A 224 -2.83 -17.86 -21.46
CA LEU A 224 -2.55 -19.04 -22.29
C LEU A 224 -3.55 -20.20 -22.08
N GLY A 225 -4.51 -20.08 -21.16
CA GLY A 225 -5.52 -21.09 -20.89
C GLY A 225 -4.96 -22.41 -20.34
N ALA A 226 -3.80 -22.36 -19.67
CA ALA A 226 -3.17 -23.54 -19.11
C ALA A 226 -3.96 -24.06 -17.89
N VAL A 227 -4.50 -25.27 -17.99
CA VAL A 227 -5.25 -25.92 -16.91
C VAL A 227 -4.28 -26.32 -15.78
N PRO A 228 -4.47 -25.84 -14.54
CA PRO A 228 -3.58 -26.14 -13.43
C PRO A 228 -3.70 -27.62 -13.00
N PRO A 229 -2.59 -28.37 -12.87
CA PRO A 229 -2.61 -29.79 -12.51
C PRO A 229 -2.87 -30.08 -11.01
N ILE A 230 -2.89 -29.05 -10.15
CA ILE A 230 -3.17 -29.12 -8.71
C ILE A 230 -3.99 -27.86 -8.37
N CYS A 231 -4.90 -27.93 -7.39
CA CYS A 231 -5.84 -26.89 -6.94
C CYS A 231 -5.23 -25.48 -6.71
N MET A 232 -4.81 -24.82 -7.77
CA MET A 232 -4.68 -23.39 -7.93
C MET A 232 -5.83 -22.99 -8.85
N SER A 233 -6.68 -22.08 -8.40
CA SER A 233 -7.68 -21.48 -9.28
C SER A 233 -6.95 -20.52 -10.22
N PHE A 234 -6.99 -20.79 -11.52
CA PHE A 234 -6.75 -19.77 -12.55
C PHE A 234 -8.09 -19.62 -13.27
N GLU A 235 -9.05 -18.98 -12.63
CA GLU A 235 -10.34 -18.70 -13.27
C GLU A 235 -10.17 -17.52 -14.22
N ALA A 236 -10.05 -17.83 -15.52
CA ALA A 236 -10.29 -16.87 -16.59
C ALA A 236 -11.78 -16.51 -16.58
N SER A 237 -12.09 -15.21 -16.50
CA SER A 237 -13.47 -14.75 -16.61
C SER A 237 -14.06 -15.19 -17.95
N SER A 238 -15.19 -15.89 -17.87
CA SER A 238 -16.03 -16.26 -19.00
C SER A 238 -16.49 -14.99 -19.72
N ALA A 239 -15.86 -14.72 -20.87
CA ALA A 239 -16.31 -13.67 -21.78
C ALA A 239 -17.77 -13.89 -22.20
N PRO A 240 -18.69 -12.93 -22.04
CA PRO A 240 -19.81 -12.82 -22.94
C PRO A 240 -19.34 -12.09 -24.20
N ARG A 241 -19.74 -12.63 -25.35
CA ARG A 241 -19.65 -11.97 -26.66
C ARG A 241 -20.41 -10.65 -26.68
#